data_AF-A0A950VIV0-F1
#
_entry.id   AF-A0A950VIV0-F1
#
_cell.length_a   1.000
_cell.length_b   1.000
_cell.length_c   1.000
_cell.angle_alpha   90.00
_cell.angle_beta   90.00
_cell.angle_gamma   90.00
#
_symmetry.space_group_name_H-M   'P 1'
#
loop_
_entity.id
_entity.type
_entity.pdbx_description
1 polymer ?
#
loop_
_entity_poly.entity_id
_entity_poly.type
_entity_poly.pdbx_seq_one_letter_code
_entity_poly.pdbx_strand_id
1 'polypeptide(L)'
;LAFGPNLPATAQAPAVGPNSPRPRGWWALYARPAPPRPLDEAEAQLWMNYFQIIALQWPGRYQEAQHIVAWAGPAGLSPVGGIMPVAVTSAFIFRFPSNLLLREVQRDNDPGPPAALVLAVRAARRAVAASPDDPDSYMALAQACTRLWEYQEKHWAGNSQEAQEAPFPGLHKLRQVETMTALKHALLLQPEAPEVHLALAQTYGQMYEKDLGSGVPQTFFTHLDLALEELRTAIQEIKDAGPLPGETREQFDQRLERLEKEEDTRSKRVKKALVEYELRAKNDPPLAKAQQAYRQGLAGEALKVLMEEGTENPSPAEAAVKADMEIDLLALAGRGEEVLDQGGLPPGNMHHFRIEAALGNYDLADQDLEQLLQGNEIVSTRGLLFLLRGQTFETILSPRSLIDMNQVVASVQARADLLTLRGTLALERGKTAQAAANFQQALDLVLPRSRTLSLMAWFGTSSPLAAVDTILATFPNLGPWFLFQTRPLAAHYLNLLREEKGRRQ
;
A
#
# COMPACT_ATOMS: atom_id res chain seq x y z
N LEU A 1 -4.01 -21.00 -9.20
CA LEU A 1 -5.20 -20.67 -8.36
C LEU A 1 -5.47 -19.17 -8.28
N ALA A 2 -4.65 -18.36 -7.60
CA ALA A 2 -4.90 -16.90 -7.49
C ALA A 2 -4.80 -16.13 -8.82
N PHE A 3 -3.85 -16.53 -9.67
CA PHE A 3 -3.49 -15.89 -10.94
C PHE A 3 -4.13 -16.57 -12.15
N GLY A 4 -5.02 -17.53 -11.92
CA GLY A 4 -5.64 -18.30 -13.01
C GLY A 4 -6.53 -17.42 -13.89
N PRO A 5 -6.57 -17.62 -15.22
CA PRO A 5 -7.57 -16.98 -16.05
C PRO A 5 -8.97 -17.50 -15.69
N ASN A 6 -9.98 -16.63 -15.82
CA ASN A 6 -11.40 -16.95 -15.67
C ASN A 6 -11.74 -17.64 -14.35
N LEU A 7 -11.40 -17.01 -13.22
CA LEU A 7 -11.78 -17.52 -11.90
C LEU A 7 -13.31 -17.58 -11.79
N PRO A 8 -13.88 -18.66 -11.23
CA PRO A 8 -15.32 -18.72 -10.99
C PRO A 8 -15.73 -17.57 -10.06
N ALA A 9 -16.96 -17.06 -10.23
CA ALA A 9 -17.47 -15.96 -9.42
C ALA A 9 -17.41 -16.24 -7.92
N THR A 10 -17.54 -17.50 -7.51
CA THR A 10 -17.43 -17.93 -6.12
C THR A 10 -16.03 -17.77 -5.53
N ALA A 11 -14.98 -17.72 -6.35
CA ALA A 11 -13.59 -17.51 -5.94
C ALA A 11 -13.11 -16.06 -6.11
N GLN A 12 -13.98 -15.18 -6.62
CA GLN A 12 -13.73 -13.75 -6.75
C GLN A 12 -14.14 -13.04 -5.46
N ALA A 13 -13.51 -11.91 -5.16
CA ALA A 13 -14.04 -11.02 -4.12
C ALA A 13 -15.37 -10.41 -4.62
N PRO A 14 -16.32 -10.14 -3.71
CA PRO A 14 -17.54 -9.42 -4.06
C PRO A 14 -17.21 -8.10 -4.76
N ALA A 15 -18.03 -7.72 -5.73
CA ALA A 15 -17.84 -6.48 -6.49
C ALA A 15 -18.18 -5.21 -5.69
N VAL A 16 -19.13 -5.37 -4.76
CA VAL A 16 -19.66 -4.35 -3.86
C VAL A 16 -19.50 -4.90 -2.45
N GLY A 17 -19.01 -4.06 -1.54
CA GLY A 17 -18.89 -4.38 -0.13
C GLY A 17 -20.26 -4.54 0.53
N PRO A 18 -20.33 -5.16 1.71
CA PRO A 18 -21.55 -5.09 2.49
C PRO A 18 -21.81 -3.65 2.97
N ASN A 19 -23.04 -3.40 3.44
CA ASN A 19 -23.31 -2.19 4.21
C ASN A 19 -22.47 -2.21 5.50
N SER A 20 -22.15 -1.02 6.00
CA SER A 20 -21.50 -0.80 7.28
C SER A 20 -22.16 -1.64 8.39
N PRO A 21 -21.36 -2.34 9.20
CA PRO A 21 -21.90 -3.07 10.32
C PRO A 21 -22.64 -2.11 11.25
N ARG A 22 -23.67 -2.62 11.93
CA ARG A 22 -24.38 -1.83 12.95
C ARG A 22 -24.03 -2.36 14.33
N PRO A 23 -23.80 -1.48 15.31
CA PRO A 23 -23.59 -1.93 16.68
C PRO A 23 -24.82 -2.72 17.12
N ARG A 24 -24.59 -3.92 17.65
CA ARG A 24 -25.66 -4.79 18.12
C ARG A 24 -25.97 -4.45 19.57
N GLY A 25 -27.15 -3.88 19.81
CA GLY A 25 -27.67 -3.75 21.16
C GLY A 25 -27.83 -5.13 21.81
N TRP A 26 -27.76 -5.19 23.14
CA TRP A 26 -27.88 -6.45 23.89
C TRP A 26 -29.12 -7.28 23.52
N TRP A 27 -30.26 -6.62 23.25
CA TRP A 27 -31.48 -7.28 22.79
C TRP A 27 -31.32 -7.94 21.42
N ALA A 28 -30.55 -7.35 20.51
CA ALA A 28 -30.29 -7.93 19.19
C ALA A 28 -29.43 -9.19 19.30
N LEU A 29 -28.41 -9.18 20.18
CA LEU A 29 -27.59 -10.35 20.48
C LEU A 29 -28.40 -11.48 21.13
N TYR A 30 -29.34 -11.13 22.03
CA TYR A 30 -30.21 -12.11 22.66
C TYR A 30 -31.23 -12.71 21.67
N ALA A 31 -31.88 -11.85 20.87
CA ALA A 31 -32.95 -12.28 19.96
C ALA A 31 -32.44 -12.97 18.69
N ARG A 32 -31.19 -12.69 18.28
CA ARG A 32 -30.57 -13.27 17.10
C ARG A 32 -29.20 -13.81 17.50
N PRO A 33 -29.04 -15.16 17.59
CA PRO A 33 -27.71 -15.72 17.86
C PRO A 33 -26.74 -15.26 16.77
N ALA A 34 -25.45 -15.23 17.09
CA ALA A 34 -24.41 -14.90 16.13
C ALA A 34 -24.58 -15.79 14.88
N PRO A 35 -24.45 -15.21 13.67
CA PRO A 35 -24.52 -16.00 12.45
C PRO A 35 -23.46 -17.11 12.51
N PRO A 36 -23.71 -18.27 11.88
CA PRO A 36 -22.69 -19.31 11.80
C PRO A 36 -21.45 -18.73 11.12
N ARG A 37 -20.28 -19.06 11.68
CA ARG A 37 -18.98 -18.62 11.15
C ARG A 37 -18.88 -18.96 9.65
N PRO A 38 -18.64 -17.98 8.76
CA PRO A 38 -18.62 -18.24 7.34
C PRO A 38 -17.43 -19.12 6.96
N LEU A 39 -17.64 -20.08 6.06
CA LEU A 39 -16.58 -21.00 5.61
C LEU A 39 -15.38 -20.25 5.00
N ASP A 40 -15.66 -19.14 4.31
CA ASP A 40 -14.63 -18.31 3.67
C ASP A 40 -13.66 -17.67 4.68
N GLU A 41 -14.06 -17.50 5.95
CA GLU A 41 -13.16 -17.00 6.98
C GLU A 41 -12.12 -18.06 7.37
N ALA A 42 -12.56 -19.32 7.54
CA ALA A 42 -11.66 -20.44 7.75
C ALA A 42 -10.72 -20.65 6.55
N GLU A 43 -11.20 -20.40 5.33
CA GLU A 43 -10.37 -20.40 4.13
C GLU A 43 -9.31 -19.28 4.16
N ALA A 44 -9.68 -18.07 4.58
CA ALA A 44 -8.73 -16.96 4.73
C ALA A 44 -7.61 -17.30 5.73
N GLN A 45 -7.98 -17.85 6.89
CA GLN A 45 -7.04 -18.30 7.91
C GLN A 45 -6.15 -19.46 7.41
N LEU A 46 -6.72 -20.40 6.66
CA LEU A 46 -5.97 -21.48 6.03
C LEU A 46 -4.86 -20.93 5.10
N TRP A 47 -5.19 -19.96 4.24
CA TRP A 47 -4.21 -19.36 3.33
C TRP A 47 -3.12 -18.58 4.07
N MET A 48 -3.48 -17.84 5.14
CA MET A 48 -2.51 -17.13 5.98
C MET A 48 -1.57 -18.08 6.74
N ASN A 49 -2.10 -19.19 7.28
CA ASN A 49 -1.31 -20.21 7.95
C ASN A 49 -0.43 -20.97 6.96
N TYR A 50 -0.96 -21.32 5.79
CA TYR A 50 -0.19 -21.91 4.70
C TYR A 50 0.98 -21.01 4.30
N PHE A 51 0.73 -19.71 4.09
CA PHE A 51 1.80 -18.75 3.82
C PHE A 51 2.86 -18.75 4.91
N GLN A 52 2.47 -18.66 6.19
CA GLN A 52 3.41 -18.59 7.31
C GLN A 52 4.28 -19.85 7.43
N ILE A 53 3.68 -21.04 7.31
CA ILE A 53 4.41 -22.32 7.36
C ILE A 53 5.43 -22.40 6.22
N ILE A 54 5.03 -22.02 5.02
CA ILE A 54 5.87 -22.13 3.83
C ILE A 54 6.94 -21.04 3.79
N ALA A 55 6.62 -19.81 4.19
CA ALA A 55 7.54 -18.67 4.24
C ALA A 55 8.77 -18.96 5.12
N LEU A 56 8.62 -19.72 6.21
CA LEU A 56 9.75 -20.13 7.05
C LEU A 56 10.74 -21.06 6.33
N GLN A 57 10.26 -21.87 5.39
CA GLN A 57 11.06 -22.84 4.64
C GLN A 57 11.51 -22.31 3.27
N TRP A 58 10.89 -21.23 2.81
CA TRP A 58 11.03 -20.71 1.46
C TRP A 58 12.46 -20.25 1.15
N PRO A 59 13.14 -19.46 2.00
CA PRO A 59 14.49 -19.00 1.72
C PRO A 59 15.48 -20.16 1.58
N GLY A 60 15.39 -21.17 2.44
CA GLY A 60 16.30 -22.32 2.44
C GLY A 60 16.20 -23.15 1.15
N ARG A 61 14.97 -23.53 0.75
CA ARG A 61 14.76 -24.32 -0.47
C ARG A 61 15.13 -23.56 -1.73
N TYR A 62 14.86 -22.27 -1.75
CA TYR A 62 15.17 -21.45 -2.90
C TYR A 62 16.68 -21.17 -3.01
N GLN A 63 17.36 -20.94 -1.88
CA GLN A 63 18.83 -20.87 -1.85
C GLN A 63 19.46 -22.18 -2.33
N GLU A 64 18.97 -23.34 -1.90
CA GLU A 64 19.45 -24.64 -2.39
C GLU A 64 19.25 -24.80 -3.90
N ALA A 65 18.08 -24.47 -4.43
CA ALA A 65 17.81 -24.51 -5.88
C ALA A 65 18.71 -23.54 -6.66
N GLN A 66 18.93 -22.34 -6.15
CA GLN A 66 19.84 -21.37 -6.76
C GLN A 66 21.30 -21.80 -6.71
N HIS A 67 21.75 -22.40 -5.61
CA HIS A 67 23.07 -23.00 -5.55
C HIS A 67 23.20 -24.09 -6.63
N ILE A 68 22.22 -24.98 -6.78
CA ILE A 68 22.24 -26.00 -7.84
C ILE A 68 22.34 -25.36 -9.23
N VAL A 69 21.55 -24.32 -9.54
CA VAL A 69 21.61 -23.63 -10.84
C VAL A 69 22.95 -22.92 -11.06
N ALA A 70 23.47 -22.23 -10.04
CA ALA A 70 24.75 -21.54 -10.11
C ALA A 70 25.93 -22.51 -10.29
N TRP A 71 25.85 -23.73 -9.73
CA TRP A 71 26.85 -24.79 -9.89
C TRP A 71 26.64 -25.63 -11.15
N ALA A 72 25.42 -25.73 -11.69
CA ALA A 72 25.13 -26.48 -12.92
C ALA A 72 25.44 -25.68 -14.20
N GLY A 73 25.36 -24.34 -14.15
CA GLY A 73 25.65 -23.46 -15.28
C GLY A 73 27.05 -23.62 -15.92
N PRO A 74 28.14 -23.86 -15.16
CA PRO A 74 29.47 -24.03 -15.75
C PRO A 74 29.76 -25.44 -16.30
N ALA A 75 29.01 -26.47 -15.90
CA ALA A 75 29.31 -27.85 -16.30
C ALA A 75 28.99 -28.14 -17.78
N GLY A 76 28.16 -27.31 -18.43
CA GLY A 76 27.75 -27.47 -19.83
C GLY A 76 28.51 -26.66 -20.88
N LEU A 77 29.44 -25.78 -20.49
CA LEU A 77 30.10 -24.81 -21.41
C LEU A 77 31.62 -24.91 -21.48
N SER A 78 32.22 -26.07 -21.15
CA SER A 78 33.64 -26.30 -21.43
C SER A 78 33.80 -27.28 -22.60
N PRO A 79 33.91 -26.81 -23.85
CA PRO A 79 34.44 -27.65 -24.90
C PRO A 79 35.96 -27.67 -24.74
N VAL A 80 36.48 -28.76 -24.18
CA VAL A 80 37.81 -29.30 -24.47
C VAL A 80 38.97 -28.28 -24.44
N GLY A 81 39.67 -28.19 -23.30
CA GLY A 81 41.06 -27.70 -23.28
C GLY A 81 41.42 -26.74 -22.16
N GLY A 82 41.63 -27.27 -20.95
CA GLY A 82 42.69 -26.82 -20.05
C GLY A 82 42.83 -25.32 -19.76
N ILE A 83 41.78 -24.62 -19.35
CA ILE A 83 41.89 -23.39 -18.55
C ILE A 83 40.77 -23.41 -17.51
N MET A 84 41.14 -23.18 -16.26
CA MET A 84 40.24 -23.16 -15.09
C MET A 84 38.97 -22.33 -15.34
N PRO A 85 37.80 -22.76 -14.84
CA PRO A 85 36.52 -22.10 -15.10
C PRO A 85 36.56 -20.65 -14.60
N VAL A 86 36.39 -19.71 -15.54
CA VAL A 86 36.45 -18.25 -15.33
C VAL A 86 35.49 -17.77 -14.23
N ALA A 87 34.41 -18.48 -13.94
CA ALA A 87 33.48 -18.12 -12.86
C ALA A 87 34.05 -18.33 -11.45
N VAL A 88 34.96 -19.30 -11.26
CA VAL A 88 35.64 -19.52 -9.97
C VAL A 88 36.84 -18.59 -9.84
N THR A 89 37.51 -18.25 -10.95
CA THR A 89 38.59 -17.26 -10.96
C THR A 89 38.10 -15.81 -10.88
N SER A 90 36.92 -15.46 -11.41
CA SER A 90 36.38 -14.09 -11.29
C SER A 90 35.91 -13.75 -9.87
N ALA A 91 35.35 -14.71 -9.14
CA ALA A 91 34.98 -14.54 -7.73
C ALA A 91 36.19 -14.48 -6.78
N PHE A 92 37.34 -15.02 -7.19
CA PHE A 92 38.59 -14.98 -6.42
C PHE A 92 39.50 -13.79 -6.80
N ILE A 93 39.45 -13.31 -8.04
CA ILE A 93 40.33 -12.24 -8.56
C ILE A 93 39.69 -10.85 -8.44
N PHE A 94 38.37 -10.75 -8.58
CA PHE A 94 37.68 -9.52 -8.20
C PHE A 94 37.08 -9.72 -6.81
N ARG A 95 37.61 -8.95 -5.86
CA ARG A 95 37.04 -8.66 -4.54
C ARG A 95 35.70 -7.90 -4.69
N PHE A 96 34.84 -8.31 -5.63
CA PHE A 96 33.46 -7.89 -5.68
C PHE A 96 32.87 -8.28 -4.33
N PRO A 97 32.29 -7.33 -3.58
CA PRO A 97 31.65 -7.67 -2.32
C PRO A 97 30.56 -8.69 -2.67
N SER A 98 30.76 -9.94 -2.26
CA SER A 98 29.80 -11.05 -2.41
C SER A 98 28.39 -10.64 -1.93
N ASN A 99 28.34 -9.66 -1.03
CA ASN A 99 27.13 -9.01 -0.54
C ASN A 99 26.29 -8.31 -1.64
N LEU A 100 26.88 -7.80 -2.73
CA LEU A 100 26.11 -7.16 -3.82
C LEU A 100 25.40 -8.20 -4.70
N LEU A 101 26.10 -9.26 -5.12
CA LEU A 101 25.49 -10.36 -5.88
C LEU A 101 24.45 -11.10 -5.04
N LEU A 102 24.71 -11.35 -3.76
CA LEU A 102 23.71 -11.94 -2.85
C LEU A 102 22.49 -11.03 -2.65
N ARG A 103 22.66 -9.69 -2.66
CA ARG A 103 21.54 -8.74 -2.48
C ARG A 103 20.64 -8.64 -3.72
N GLU A 104 21.20 -8.71 -4.92
CA GLU A 104 20.41 -8.81 -6.15
C GLU A 104 19.65 -10.13 -6.21
N VAL A 105 20.35 -11.24 -5.95
CA VAL A 105 19.77 -12.58 -5.93
C VAL A 105 18.69 -12.76 -4.86
N GLN A 106 18.81 -12.09 -3.70
CA GLN A 106 17.79 -12.11 -2.65
C GLN A 106 16.60 -11.18 -2.93
N ARG A 107 16.77 -10.15 -3.77
CA ARG A 107 15.67 -9.24 -4.15
C ARG A 107 14.66 -9.89 -5.07
N ASP A 108 15.07 -10.91 -5.81
CA ASP A 108 14.20 -11.61 -6.75
C ASP A 108 13.35 -12.71 -6.08
N ASN A 109 13.43 -12.85 -4.76
CA ASN A 109 12.86 -14.00 -4.06
C ASN A 109 11.65 -13.58 -3.24
N ASP A 110 10.49 -14.09 -3.65
CA ASP A 110 9.29 -13.99 -2.83
C ASP A 110 9.57 -14.52 -1.42
N PRO A 111 9.09 -13.86 -0.35
CA PRO A 111 9.23 -14.39 1.01
C PRO A 111 8.32 -15.59 1.30
N GLY A 112 7.45 -15.97 0.36
CA GLY A 112 6.57 -17.13 0.43
C GLY A 112 5.65 -17.18 -0.80
N PRO A 113 4.69 -18.10 -0.87
CA PRO A 113 3.84 -18.27 -2.04
C PRO A 113 3.03 -16.99 -2.33
N PRO A 114 3.28 -16.26 -3.43
CA PRO A 114 2.66 -14.95 -3.67
C PRO A 114 1.14 -15.04 -3.83
N ALA A 115 0.66 -16.19 -4.31
CA ALA A 115 -0.78 -16.48 -4.44
C ALA A 115 -1.53 -16.55 -3.10
N ALA A 116 -0.86 -16.96 -2.02
CA ALA A 116 -1.54 -17.30 -0.77
C ALA A 116 -2.19 -16.07 -0.10
N LEU A 117 -1.46 -14.96 0.00
CA LEU A 117 -1.99 -13.76 0.66
C LEU A 117 -3.07 -13.04 -0.17
N VAL A 118 -2.96 -13.08 -1.50
CA VAL A 118 -4.04 -12.60 -2.39
C VAL A 118 -5.31 -13.43 -2.22
N LEU A 119 -5.17 -14.76 -2.08
CA LEU A 119 -6.32 -15.65 -1.80
C LEU A 119 -6.90 -15.42 -0.40
N ALA A 120 -6.05 -15.16 0.60
CA ALA A 120 -6.49 -14.82 1.95
C ALA A 120 -7.36 -13.54 1.95
N VAL A 121 -6.93 -12.48 1.26
CA VAL A 121 -7.73 -11.24 1.14
C VAL A 121 -9.06 -11.51 0.45
N ARG A 122 -9.08 -12.26 -0.67
CA ARG A 122 -10.33 -12.64 -1.35
C ARG A 122 -11.29 -13.40 -0.47
N ALA A 123 -10.78 -14.41 0.24
CA ALA A 123 -11.57 -15.23 1.15
C ALA A 123 -12.12 -14.39 2.31
N ALA A 124 -11.31 -13.51 2.90
CA ALA A 124 -11.77 -12.61 3.95
C ALA A 124 -12.82 -11.60 3.46
N ARG A 125 -12.69 -11.05 2.25
CA ARG A 125 -13.73 -10.19 1.64
C ARG A 125 -15.04 -10.96 1.40
N ARG A 126 -14.97 -12.22 0.98
CA ARG A 126 -16.16 -13.09 0.86
C ARG A 126 -16.79 -13.38 2.22
N ALA A 127 -15.98 -13.63 3.25
CA ALA A 127 -16.46 -13.83 4.63
C ALA A 127 -17.22 -12.61 5.15
N VAL A 128 -16.65 -11.41 5.00
CA VAL A 128 -17.28 -10.13 5.36
C VAL A 128 -18.59 -9.91 4.60
N ALA A 129 -18.66 -10.23 3.31
CA ALA A 129 -19.92 -10.11 2.57
C ALA A 129 -20.97 -11.16 2.96
N ALA A 130 -20.55 -12.38 3.33
CA ALA A 130 -21.45 -13.44 3.77
C ALA A 130 -22.04 -13.16 5.16
N SER A 131 -21.22 -12.59 6.06
CA SER A 131 -21.57 -12.29 7.45
C SER A 131 -21.06 -10.89 7.84
N PRO A 132 -21.74 -9.81 7.40
CA PRO A 132 -21.26 -8.44 7.62
C PRO A 132 -21.32 -7.94 9.06
N ASP A 133 -21.94 -8.72 9.95
CA ASP A 133 -22.01 -8.45 11.38
C ASP A 133 -21.14 -9.41 12.22
N ASP A 134 -20.19 -10.10 11.58
CA ASP A 134 -19.25 -11.01 12.25
C ASP A 134 -17.90 -10.31 12.47
N PRO A 135 -17.50 -10.01 13.73
CA PRO A 135 -16.25 -9.29 14.01
C PRO A 135 -15.01 -10.08 13.55
N ASP A 136 -15.06 -11.42 13.62
CA ASP A 136 -13.94 -12.28 13.25
C ASP A 136 -13.63 -12.19 11.75
N SER A 137 -14.67 -12.06 10.91
CA SER A 137 -14.52 -11.84 9.46
C SER A 137 -13.75 -10.56 9.14
N TYR A 138 -14.00 -9.46 9.85
CA TYR A 138 -13.24 -8.22 9.69
C TYR A 138 -11.82 -8.32 10.24
N MET A 139 -11.62 -9.01 11.37
CA MET A 139 -10.28 -9.28 11.90
C MET A 139 -9.45 -10.11 10.92
N ALA A 140 -10.03 -11.14 10.29
CA ALA A 140 -9.37 -11.92 9.26
C ALA A 140 -8.98 -11.06 8.05
N LEU A 141 -9.83 -10.11 7.64
CA LEU A 141 -9.53 -9.16 6.56
C LEU A 141 -8.38 -8.23 6.92
N ALA A 142 -8.41 -7.61 8.09
CA ALA A 142 -7.34 -6.74 8.58
C ALA A 142 -5.98 -7.47 8.62
N GLN A 143 -5.96 -8.71 9.11
CA GLN A 143 -4.77 -9.55 9.14
C GLN A 143 -4.28 -9.90 7.73
N ALA A 144 -5.18 -10.25 6.82
CA ALA A 144 -4.83 -10.59 5.44
C ALA A 144 -4.23 -9.38 4.69
N CYS A 145 -4.84 -8.19 4.79
CA CYS A 145 -4.33 -6.96 4.19
C CYS A 145 -2.96 -6.58 4.77
N THR A 146 -2.80 -6.64 6.10
CA THR A 146 -1.52 -6.35 6.77
C THR A 146 -0.42 -7.30 6.31
N ARG A 147 -0.67 -8.62 6.28
CA ARG A 147 0.32 -9.60 5.82
C ARG A 147 0.63 -9.42 4.34
N LEU A 148 -0.36 -9.19 3.48
CA LEU A 148 -0.16 -8.96 2.05
C LEU A 148 0.79 -7.78 1.82
N TRP A 149 0.55 -6.67 2.54
CA TRP A 149 1.43 -5.51 2.50
C TRP A 149 2.84 -5.86 2.99
N GLU A 150 2.98 -6.37 4.21
CA GLU A 150 4.28 -6.55 4.88
C GLU A 150 5.20 -7.52 4.14
N TYR A 151 4.64 -8.63 3.65
CA TYR A 151 5.43 -9.69 3.06
C TYR A 151 5.53 -9.57 1.54
N GLN A 152 4.49 -9.18 0.81
CA GLN A 152 4.53 -9.23 -0.66
C GLN A 152 4.71 -7.85 -1.26
N GLU A 153 3.76 -6.95 -1.01
CA GLU A 153 3.72 -5.69 -1.75
C GLU A 153 4.83 -4.74 -1.35
N LYS A 154 5.13 -4.63 -0.06
CA LYS A 154 6.28 -3.85 0.44
C LYS A 154 7.61 -4.39 -0.08
N HIS A 155 7.73 -5.72 -0.21
CA HIS A 155 8.93 -6.36 -0.73
C HIS A 155 9.17 -5.95 -2.20
N TRP A 156 8.13 -6.07 -3.04
CA TRP A 156 8.22 -5.81 -4.47
C TRP A 156 8.03 -4.34 -4.89
N ALA A 157 7.41 -3.49 -4.07
CA ALA A 157 7.38 -2.04 -4.30
C ALA A 157 8.75 -1.37 -4.12
N GLY A 158 9.77 -2.14 -3.72
CA GLY A 158 11.17 -1.73 -3.70
C GLY A 158 11.66 -1.38 -2.31
N ASN A 159 12.53 -2.22 -1.77
CA ASN A 159 13.47 -1.87 -0.69
C ASN A 159 14.74 -1.19 -1.25
N SER A 160 14.67 -0.49 -2.39
CA SER A 160 15.80 0.38 -2.77
C SER A 160 15.84 1.55 -1.79
N GLN A 161 17.04 1.95 -1.39
CA GLN A 161 17.22 3.09 -0.48
C GLN A 161 16.56 4.35 -1.09
N GLU A 162 16.54 4.46 -2.43
CA GLU A 162 15.76 5.44 -3.20
C GLU A 162 14.23 5.26 -3.12
N ALA A 163 13.69 4.04 -3.23
CA ALA A 163 12.25 3.80 -3.04
C ALA A 163 11.82 3.92 -1.57
N GLN A 164 12.75 3.73 -0.63
CA GLN A 164 12.53 4.06 0.76
C GLN A 164 12.45 5.58 0.96
N GLU A 165 13.19 6.39 0.20
CA GLU A 165 13.10 7.85 0.30
C GLU A 165 11.76 8.37 -0.22
N ALA A 166 11.16 7.74 -1.24
CA ALA A 166 9.82 8.06 -1.69
C ALA A 166 8.95 6.79 -1.70
N PRO A 167 8.42 6.35 -0.54
CA PRO A 167 7.49 5.23 -0.52
C PRO A 167 6.28 5.60 -1.36
N PHE A 168 5.82 4.71 -2.22
CA PHE A 168 4.60 4.93 -3.00
C PHE A 168 3.43 5.18 -2.06
N PRO A 169 2.99 6.44 -1.88
CA PRO A 169 2.05 6.76 -0.83
C PRO A 169 0.71 6.10 -1.13
N GLY A 170 0.42 5.85 -2.41
CA GLY A 170 -0.84 5.28 -2.87
C GLY A 170 -1.15 3.90 -2.27
N LEU A 171 -0.29 2.90 -2.52
CA LEU A 171 -0.56 1.51 -2.12
C LEU A 171 -0.41 1.30 -0.62
N HIS A 172 0.62 1.91 0.00
CA HIS A 172 0.79 1.81 1.45
C HIS A 172 -0.39 2.44 2.19
N LYS A 173 -0.80 3.67 1.82
CA LYS A 173 -1.97 4.30 2.43
C LYS A 173 -3.25 3.53 2.14
N LEU A 174 -3.41 2.98 0.93
CA LEU A 174 -4.54 2.09 0.64
C LEU A 174 -4.61 0.96 1.67
N ARG A 175 -3.54 0.18 1.83
CA ARG A 175 -3.50 -0.95 2.79
C ARG A 175 -3.73 -0.52 4.22
N GLN A 176 -3.22 0.65 4.62
CA GLN A 176 -3.50 1.21 5.94
C GLN A 176 -5.00 1.51 6.11
N VAL A 177 -5.63 2.20 5.16
CA VAL A 177 -7.07 2.50 5.23
C VAL A 177 -7.89 1.21 5.24
N GLU A 178 -7.57 0.22 4.39
CA GLU A 178 -8.26 -1.08 4.41
C GLU A 178 -8.17 -1.80 5.75
N THR A 179 -6.97 -1.90 6.32
CA THR A 179 -6.74 -2.54 7.63
C THR A 179 -7.49 -1.78 8.73
N MET A 180 -7.40 -0.44 8.74
CA MET A 180 -8.02 0.39 9.77
C MET A 180 -9.54 0.36 9.72
N THR A 181 -10.13 0.45 8.52
CA THR A 181 -11.57 0.30 8.33
C THR A 181 -12.05 -1.07 8.80
N ALA A 182 -11.36 -2.16 8.44
CA ALA A 182 -11.71 -3.49 8.90
C ALA A 182 -11.63 -3.61 10.43
N LEU A 183 -10.55 -3.13 11.06
CA LEU A 183 -10.42 -3.16 12.52
C LEU A 183 -11.48 -2.31 13.24
N LYS A 184 -11.84 -1.14 12.70
CA LYS A 184 -12.91 -0.30 13.27
C LYS A 184 -14.29 -0.94 13.11
N HIS A 185 -14.54 -1.65 12.01
CA HIS A 185 -15.76 -2.44 11.84
C HIS A 185 -15.84 -3.61 12.83
N ALA A 186 -14.72 -4.31 13.07
CA ALA A 186 -14.65 -5.33 14.11
C ALA A 186 -14.93 -4.73 15.50
N LEU A 187 -14.33 -3.57 15.81
CA LEU A 187 -14.52 -2.88 17.09
C LEU A 187 -15.96 -2.40 17.29
N LEU A 188 -16.63 -1.93 16.23
CA LEU A 188 -18.03 -1.52 16.27
C LEU A 188 -18.96 -2.68 16.64
N LEU A 189 -18.65 -3.88 16.17
CA LEU A 189 -19.40 -5.11 16.46
C LEU A 189 -19.07 -5.67 17.84
N GLN A 190 -17.84 -5.50 18.32
CA GLN A 190 -17.37 -6.04 19.59
C GLN A 190 -16.47 -5.02 20.33
N PRO A 191 -17.07 -4.01 21.01
CA PRO A 191 -16.32 -2.92 21.62
C PRO A 191 -15.41 -3.33 22.78
N GLU A 192 -15.70 -4.47 23.43
CA GLU A 192 -14.97 -4.98 24.60
C GLU A 192 -13.91 -6.03 24.19
N ALA A 193 -13.58 -6.15 22.90
CA ALA A 193 -12.62 -7.14 22.41
C ALA A 193 -11.17 -6.61 22.53
N PRO A 194 -10.39 -7.05 23.54
CA PRO A 194 -9.04 -6.52 23.75
C PRO A 194 -8.11 -6.79 22.57
N GLU A 195 -8.27 -7.89 21.86
CA GLU A 195 -7.49 -8.25 20.68
C GLU A 195 -7.66 -7.24 19.53
N VAL A 196 -8.85 -6.66 19.36
CA VAL A 196 -9.12 -5.66 18.32
C VAL A 196 -8.43 -4.34 18.68
N HIS A 197 -8.55 -3.91 19.95
CA HIS A 197 -7.86 -2.74 20.45
C HIS A 197 -6.34 -2.87 20.37
N LEU A 198 -5.78 -4.04 20.71
CA LEU A 198 -4.34 -4.30 20.55
C LEU A 198 -3.90 -4.24 19.08
N ALA A 199 -4.70 -4.79 18.17
CA ALA A 199 -4.42 -4.72 16.74
C ALA A 199 -4.43 -3.25 16.25
N LEU A 200 -5.43 -2.45 16.63
CA LEU A 200 -5.48 -1.01 16.32
C LEU A 200 -4.28 -0.26 16.90
N ALA A 201 -3.95 -0.49 18.17
CA ALA A 201 -2.80 0.12 18.84
C ALA A 201 -1.48 -0.24 18.15
N GLN A 202 -1.34 -1.47 17.67
CA GLN A 202 -0.18 -1.90 16.92
C GLN A 202 -0.12 -1.22 15.55
N THR A 203 -1.21 -1.24 14.79
CA THR A 203 -1.26 -0.63 13.45
C THR A 203 -1.01 0.87 13.49
N TYR A 204 -1.66 1.62 14.38
CA TYR A 204 -1.37 3.05 14.58
C TYR A 204 0.08 3.30 15.01
N GLY A 205 0.63 2.47 15.89
CA GLY A 205 2.03 2.58 16.34
C GLY A 205 3.06 2.31 15.24
N GLN A 206 2.66 1.60 14.18
CA GLN A 206 3.48 1.34 13.00
C GLN A 206 3.33 2.40 11.91
N MET A 207 2.33 3.29 12.01
CA MET A 207 2.15 4.38 11.05
C MET A 207 3.22 5.44 11.22
N TYR A 208 3.96 5.68 10.15
CA TYR A 208 4.94 6.74 10.05
C TYR A 208 4.84 7.42 8.69
N GLU A 209 5.23 8.68 8.64
CA GLU A 209 5.40 9.44 7.41
C GLU A 209 6.83 9.96 7.31
N LYS A 210 7.27 10.19 6.06
CA LYS A 210 8.56 10.78 5.77
C LYS A 210 8.35 12.22 5.32
N ASP A 211 8.94 13.16 6.05
CA ASP A 211 8.95 14.55 5.60
C ASP A 211 9.96 14.70 4.47
N LEU A 212 9.45 15.03 3.28
CA LEU A 212 10.26 15.30 2.09
C LEU A 212 10.57 16.80 1.91
N GLY A 213 9.91 17.68 2.66
CA GLY A 213 9.99 19.13 2.47
C GLY A 213 11.20 19.79 3.13
N SER A 214 11.80 19.17 4.14
CA SER A 214 12.85 19.78 4.97
C SER A 214 14.29 19.55 4.48
N GLY A 215 14.48 18.88 3.34
CA GLY A 215 15.81 18.58 2.77
C GLY A 215 16.62 17.52 3.53
N VAL A 216 16.13 17.08 4.69
CA VAL A 216 16.64 15.92 5.43
C VAL A 216 15.46 14.98 5.69
N PRO A 217 15.42 13.78 5.09
CA PRO A 217 14.33 12.84 5.29
C PRO A 217 14.19 12.47 6.77
N GLN A 218 13.17 13.02 7.44
CA GLN A 218 12.82 12.65 8.80
C GLN A 218 11.62 11.72 8.77
N THR A 219 11.76 10.56 9.42
CA THR A 219 10.64 9.65 9.66
C THR A 219 10.03 9.98 11.01
N PHE A 220 8.74 10.31 11.03
CA PHE A 220 8.01 10.59 12.27
C PHE A 220 6.79 9.67 12.36
N PHE A 221 6.49 9.20 13.56
CA PHE A 221 5.26 8.46 13.84
C PHE A 221 4.10 9.44 13.81
N THR A 222 2.99 9.06 13.19
CA THR A 222 1.89 9.98 12.91
C THR A 222 0.69 9.82 13.86
N HIS A 223 0.48 8.64 14.43
CA HIS A 223 -0.74 8.29 15.19
C HIS A 223 -0.45 7.76 16.61
N LEU A 224 0.54 8.33 17.31
CA LEU A 224 0.98 7.84 18.63
C LEU A 224 -0.08 8.02 19.73
N ASP A 225 -0.85 9.11 19.67
CA ASP A 225 -1.94 9.40 20.61
C ASP A 225 -3.08 8.39 20.48
N LEU A 226 -3.56 8.14 19.27
CA LEU A 226 -4.58 7.12 18.98
C LEU A 226 -4.07 5.72 19.36
N ALA A 227 -2.81 5.42 19.05
CA ALA A 227 -2.20 4.14 19.43
C ALA A 227 -2.16 3.92 20.96
N LEU A 228 -1.96 5.00 21.73
CA LEU A 228 -1.95 4.96 23.20
C LEU A 228 -3.35 4.81 23.78
N GLU A 229 -4.33 5.49 23.20
CA GLU A 229 -5.74 5.37 23.59
C GLU A 229 -6.22 3.93 23.46
N GLU A 230 -6.05 3.32 22.29
CA GLU A 230 -6.47 1.94 22.03
C GLU A 230 -5.72 0.94 22.93
N LEU A 231 -4.43 1.16 23.21
CA LEU A 231 -3.65 0.30 24.12
C LEU A 231 -4.17 0.36 25.56
N ARG A 232 -4.57 1.55 26.04
CA ARG A 232 -5.14 1.71 27.38
C ARG A 232 -6.47 0.98 27.51
N THR A 233 -7.33 1.14 26.52
CA THR A 233 -8.61 0.43 26.47
C THR A 233 -8.38 -1.08 26.48
N ALA A 234 -7.48 -1.59 25.62
CA ALA A 234 -7.12 -3.01 25.63
C ALA A 234 -6.65 -3.53 27.00
N ILE A 235 -5.79 -2.78 27.70
CA ILE A 235 -5.30 -3.16 29.04
C ILE A 235 -6.45 -3.21 30.03
N GLN A 236 -7.39 -2.26 29.96
CA GLN A 236 -8.57 -2.25 30.83
C GLN A 236 -9.45 -3.47 30.57
N GLU A 237 -9.79 -3.75 29.30
CA GLU A 237 -10.59 -4.91 28.93
C GLU A 237 -9.90 -6.24 29.33
N ILE A 238 -8.57 -6.33 29.22
CA ILE A 238 -7.81 -7.52 29.69
C ILE A 238 -7.89 -7.67 31.21
N LYS A 239 -7.83 -6.57 31.96
CA LYS A 239 -7.96 -6.59 33.43
C LYS A 239 -9.34 -7.06 33.85
N ASP A 240 -10.38 -6.60 33.15
CA ASP A 240 -11.77 -6.91 33.45
C ASP A 240 -12.12 -8.36 33.07
N ALA A 241 -11.60 -8.85 31.94
CA ALA A 241 -11.77 -10.25 31.50
C ALA A 241 -10.98 -11.25 32.36
N GLY A 242 -9.80 -10.86 32.87
CA GLY A 242 -8.93 -11.72 33.66
C GLY A 242 -8.07 -12.71 32.84
N PRO A 243 -7.53 -13.78 33.47
CA PRO A 243 -6.68 -14.76 32.80
C PRO A 243 -7.41 -15.53 31.70
N LEU A 244 -6.71 -15.83 30.60
CA LEU A 244 -7.23 -16.68 29.54
C LEU A 244 -7.43 -18.13 30.03
N PRO A 245 -8.31 -18.92 29.38
CA PRO A 245 -8.46 -20.34 29.71
C PRO A 245 -7.12 -21.09 29.62
N GLY A 246 -6.66 -21.63 30.76
CA GLY A 246 -5.39 -22.36 30.86
C GLY A 246 -4.16 -21.49 31.15
N GLU A 247 -4.30 -20.16 31.23
CA GLU A 247 -3.23 -19.24 31.63
C GLU A 247 -3.06 -19.27 33.16
N THR A 248 -1.83 -19.46 33.64
CA THR A 248 -1.57 -19.36 35.09
C THR A 248 -1.63 -17.90 35.53
N ARG A 249 -1.83 -17.66 36.83
CA ARG A 249 -1.87 -16.27 37.35
C ARG A 249 -0.57 -15.52 37.07
N GLU A 250 0.56 -16.19 37.18
CA GLU A 250 1.88 -15.63 36.89
C GLU A 250 2.05 -15.28 35.41
N GLN A 251 1.54 -16.11 34.50
CA GLN A 251 1.55 -15.82 33.06
C GLN A 251 0.69 -14.61 32.73
N PHE A 252 -0.51 -14.53 33.33
CA PHE A 252 -1.40 -13.37 33.20
C PHE A 252 -0.73 -12.09 33.71
N ASP A 253 -0.18 -12.12 34.92
CA ASP A 253 0.50 -10.95 35.51
C ASP A 253 1.73 -10.54 34.67
N GLN A 254 2.50 -11.48 34.11
CA GLN A 254 3.61 -11.18 33.19
C GLN A 254 3.15 -10.57 31.87
N ARG A 255 2.05 -11.08 31.29
CA ARG A 255 1.46 -10.54 30.07
C ARG A 255 0.98 -9.11 30.30
N LEU A 256 0.32 -8.86 31.43
CA LEU A 256 -0.17 -7.55 31.83
C LEU A 256 0.97 -6.56 32.08
N GLU A 257 2.00 -6.96 32.85
CA GLU A 257 3.17 -6.14 33.12
C GLU A 257 3.90 -5.71 31.83
N ARG A 258 3.97 -6.60 30.83
CA ARG A 258 4.55 -6.27 29.52
C ARG A 258 3.76 -5.19 28.79
N LEU A 259 2.43 -5.28 28.80
CA LEU A 259 1.55 -4.29 28.16
C LEU A 259 1.60 -2.94 28.90
N GLU A 260 1.61 -2.95 30.23
CA GLU A 260 1.73 -1.73 31.04
C GLU A 260 3.07 -1.02 30.84
N LYS A 261 4.18 -1.76 30.67
CA LYS A 261 5.48 -1.19 30.30
C LYS A 261 5.46 -0.54 28.92
N GLU A 262 4.75 -1.14 27.97
CA GLU A 262 4.56 -0.56 26.65
C GLU A 262 3.70 0.72 26.71
N GLU A 263 2.61 0.70 27.48
CA GLU A 263 1.78 1.87 27.74
C GLU A 263 2.58 3.02 28.34
N ASP A 264 3.37 2.77 29.39
CA ASP A 264 4.21 3.80 30.03
C ASP A 264 5.22 4.40 29.03
N THR A 265 5.83 3.55 28.19
CA THR A 265 6.76 4.00 27.15
C THR A 265 6.08 4.91 26.12
N ARG A 266 4.90 4.52 25.62
CA ARG A 266 4.13 5.31 24.65
C ARG A 266 3.57 6.59 25.29
N SER A 267 3.07 6.51 26.52
CA SER A 267 2.56 7.62 27.33
C SER A 267 3.61 8.71 27.54
N LYS A 268 4.84 8.33 27.88
CA LYS A 268 5.97 9.28 27.98
C LYS A 268 6.26 10.00 26.66
N ARG A 269 6.19 9.29 25.52
CA ARG A 269 6.39 9.89 24.19
C ARG A 269 5.27 10.86 23.83
N VAL A 270 4.01 10.48 24.01
CA VAL A 270 2.84 11.34 23.74
C VAL A 270 2.86 12.58 24.63
N LYS A 271 3.15 12.45 25.93
CA LYS A 271 3.29 13.61 26.83
C LYS A 271 4.37 14.58 26.36
N LYS A 272 5.53 14.06 25.94
CA LYS A 272 6.61 14.90 25.40
C LYS A 272 6.16 15.61 24.12
N ALA A 273 5.53 14.88 23.20
CA ALA A 273 5.01 15.43 21.95
C ALA A 273 3.97 16.53 22.17
N LEU A 274 3.05 16.35 23.13
CA LEU A 274 2.04 17.34 23.51
C LEU A 274 2.67 18.62 24.05
N VAL A 275 3.64 18.52 24.96
CA VAL A 275 4.35 19.70 25.49
C VAL A 275 5.07 20.45 24.36
N GLU A 276 5.74 19.74 23.45
CA GLU A 276 6.40 20.38 22.30
C GLU A 276 5.41 21.01 21.32
N TYR A 277 4.25 20.38 21.12
CA TYR A 277 3.15 20.90 20.32
C TYR A 277 2.59 22.20 20.92
N GLU A 278 2.19 22.20 22.19
CA GLU A 278 1.63 23.37 22.89
C GLU A 278 2.58 24.57 22.88
N LEU A 279 3.89 24.32 23.03
CA LEU A 279 4.90 25.38 22.99
C LEU A 279 5.06 26.01 21.61
N ARG A 280 4.94 25.23 20.53
CA ARG A 280 5.14 25.71 19.14
C ARG A 280 3.86 26.28 18.53
N ALA A 281 2.74 25.60 18.74
CA ALA A 281 1.47 25.84 18.06
C ALA A 281 0.63 26.99 18.66
N LYS A 282 1.07 27.59 19.78
CA LYS A 282 0.28 28.57 20.55
C LYS A 282 -0.30 29.73 19.72
N ASN A 283 0.41 30.20 18.71
CA ASN A 283 0.02 31.35 17.88
C ASN A 283 -0.21 30.98 16.41
N ASP A 284 -0.17 29.69 16.08
CA ASP A 284 -0.31 29.23 14.70
C ASP A 284 -1.79 29.27 14.27
N PRO A 285 -2.08 29.50 12.98
CA PRO A 285 -3.45 29.33 12.47
C PRO A 285 -3.90 27.86 12.57
N PRO A 286 -5.21 27.57 12.60
CA PRO A 286 -5.75 26.22 12.83
C PRO A 286 -5.12 25.12 11.96
N LEU A 287 -4.94 25.38 10.67
CA LEU A 287 -4.33 24.42 9.74
C LEU A 287 -2.86 24.14 10.10
N ALA A 288 -2.08 25.17 10.43
CA ALA A 288 -0.69 25.01 10.82
C ALA A 288 -0.56 24.29 12.18
N LYS A 289 -1.46 24.57 13.14
CA LYS A 289 -1.55 23.80 14.39
C LYS A 289 -1.81 22.32 14.13
N ALA A 290 -2.79 22.00 13.29
CA ALA A 290 -3.11 20.61 12.95
C ALA A 290 -1.92 19.90 12.28
N GLN A 291 -1.25 20.56 11.33
CA GLN A 291 -0.01 20.05 10.71
C GLN A 291 1.11 19.83 11.74
N GLN A 292 1.25 20.74 12.70
CA GLN A 292 2.23 20.64 13.77
C GLN A 292 1.92 19.48 14.73
N ALA A 293 0.65 19.29 15.10
CA ALA A 293 0.20 18.15 15.90
C ALA A 293 0.47 16.83 15.19
N TYR A 294 0.07 16.73 13.91
CA TYR A 294 0.28 15.54 13.09
C TYR A 294 1.76 15.16 12.94
N ARG A 295 2.64 16.15 12.70
CA ARG A 295 4.10 15.93 12.65
C ARG A 295 4.70 15.44 13.98
N GLN A 296 4.05 15.75 15.09
CA GLN A 296 4.45 15.28 16.42
C GLN A 296 3.84 13.92 16.78
N GLY A 297 3.11 13.29 15.85
CA GLY A 297 2.45 12.02 16.06
C GLY A 297 1.15 12.11 16.84
N LEU A 298 0.51 13.28 16.81
CA LEU A 298 -0.74 13.57 17.51
C LEU A 298 -1.88 13.70 16.50
N ALA A 299 -2.19 12.62 15.76
CA ALA A 299 -3.21 12.62 14.72
C ALA A 299 -4.62 12.88 15.30
N GLY A 300 -4.93 12.35 16.49
CA GLY A 300 -6.19 12.61 17.17
C GLY A 300 -6.36 14.08 17.53
N GLU A 301 -5.31 14.70 18.08
CA GLU A 301 -5.30 16.15 18.37
C GLU A 301 -5.38 16.99 17.08
N ALA A 302 -4.66 16.58 16.02
CA ALA A 302 -4.73 17.26 14.72
C ALA A 302 -6.17 17.25 14.16
N LEU A 303 -6.84 16.10 14.21
CA LEU A 303 -8.23 15.97 13.77
C LEU A 303 -9.17 16.84 14.61
N LYS A 304 -8.98 16.84 15.93
CA LYS A 304 -9.75 17.69 16.85
C LYS A 304 -9.62 19.18 16.49
N VAL A 305 -8.41 19.66 16.25
CA VAL A 305 -8.16 21.05 15.83
C VAL A 305 -8.87 21.37 14.51
N LEU A 306 -8.80 20.46 13.53
CA LEU A 306 -9.47 20.65 12.23
C LEU A 306 -10.99 20.74 12.38
N MET A 307 -11.59 19.90 13.23
CA MET A 307 -13.03 19.85 13.44
C MET A 307 -13.57 21.00 14.32
N GLU A 308 -12.85 21.41 15.36
CA GLU A 308 -13.29 22.42 16.33
C GLU A 308 -12.99 23.85 15.90
N GLU A 309 -11.79 24.10 15.36
CA GLU A 309 -11.37 25.42 14.92
C GLU A 309 -11.91 25.68 13.50
N GLY A 310 -13.16 26.14 13.44
CA GLY A 310 -13.70 26.79 12.25
C GLY A 310 -12.79 27.95 11.87
N THR A 311 -12.23 27.92 10.66
CA THR A 311 -11.48 29.07 10.15
C THR A 311 -12.50 30.17 9.82
N GLU A 312 -12.41 31.32 10.47
CA GLU A 312 -13.15 32.50 10.04
C GLU A 312 -12.58 32.95 8.68
N ASN A 313 -13.31 32.66 7.61
CA ASN A 313 -12.99 33.03 6.22
C ASN A 313 -11.63 32.49 5.70
N PRO A 314 -11.42 31.16 5.62
CA PRO A 314 -10.21 30.62 5.00
C PRO A 314 -10.19 31.01 3.52
N SER A 315 -8.99 31.21 2.98
CA SER A 315 -8.87 31.27 1.52
C SER A 315 -9.33 29.93 0.91
N PRO A 316 -9.85 29.92 -0.34
CA PRO A 316 -10.28 28.66 -0.98
C PRO A 316 -9.17 27.59 -1.03
N ALA A 317 -7.91 28.01 -1.15
CA ALA A 317 -6.77 27.10 -1.14
C ALA A 317 -6.52 26.49 0.25
N GLU A 318 -6.57 27.28 1.31
CA GLU A 318 -6.43 26.78 2.69
C GLU A 318 -7.59 25.87 3.07
N ALA A 319 -8.82 26.21 2.66
CA ALA A 319 -9.99 25.35 2.88
C ALA A 319 -9.83 23.98 2.19
N ALA A 320 -9.28 23.96 0.97
CA ALA A 320 -9.01 22.71 0.25
C ALA A 320 -7.93 21.86 0.94
N VAL A 321 -6.84 22.47 1.41
CA VAL A 321 -5.77 21.75 2.15
C VAL A 321 -6.28 21.26 3.52
N LYS A 322 -7.09 22.07 4.21
CA LYS A 322 -7.73 21.69 5.47
C LYS A 322 -8.62 20.46 5.26
N ALA A 323 -9.50 20.50 4.27
CA ALA A 323 -10.39 19.39 3.94
C ALA A 323 -9.60 18.13 3.56
N ASP A 324 -8.58 18.26 2.70
CA ASP A 324 -7.74 17.13 2.27
C ASP A 324 -7.05 16.43 3.46
N MET A 325 -6.52 17.22 4.40
CA MET A 325 -5.90 16.69 5.62
C MET A 325 -6.91 16.03 6.56
N GLU A 326 -8.08 16.65 6.75
CA GLU A 326 -9.16 16.09 7.57
C GLU A 326 -9.64 14.74 7.02
N ILE A 327 -9.82 14.65 5.70
CA ILE A 327 -10.21 13.43 5.01
C ILE A 327 -9.15 12.33 5.16
N ASP A 328 -7.86 12.64 4.94
CA ASP A 328 -6.77 11.65 5.09
C ASP A 328 -6.71 11.11 6.52
N LEU A 329 -6.84 12.00 7.53
CA LEU A 329 -6.85 11.62 8.95
C LEU A 329 -8.07 10.79 9.33
N LEU A 330 -9.27 11.14 8.85
CA LEU A 330 -10.48 10.34 9.08
C LEU A 330 -10.36 8.96 8.43
N ALA A 331 -9.86 8.87 7.20
CA ALA A 331 -9.68 7.60 6.52
C ALA A 331 -8.66 6.71 7.25
N LEU A 332 -7.52 7.27 7.67
CA LEU A 332 -6.49 6.55 8.43
C LEU A 332 -6.92 6.20 9.86
N ALA A 333 -7.86 6.94 10.44
CA ALA A 333 -8.50 6.59 11.71
C ALA A 333 -9.57 5.48 11.55
N GLY A 334 -9.79 4.97 10.33
CA GLY A 334 -10.84 4.00 10.00
C GLY A 334 -12.25 4.59 9.99
N ARG A 335 -12.38 5.92 9.92
CA ARG A 335 -13.64 6.69 9.88
C ARG A 335 -14.00 7.15 8.46
N GLY A 336 -13.62 6.37 7.45
CA GLY A 336 -13.83 6.72 6.04
C GLY A 336 -15.31 6.85 5.64
N GLU A 337 -16.19 6.08 6.28
CA GLU A 337 -17.64 6.16 6.03
C GLU A 337 -18.22 7.53 6.40
N GLU A 338 -17.76 8.13 7.50
CA GLU A 338 -18.19 9.46 7.91
C GLU A 338 -17.86 10.53 6.86
N VAL A 339 -16.76 10.36 6.14
CA VAL A 339 -16.38 11.24 5.02
C VAL A 339 -17.35 11.10 3.86
N LEU A 340 -17.80 9.89 3.56
CA LEU A 340 -18.79 9.65 2.50
C LEU A 340 -20.16 10.23 2.88
N ASP A 341 -20.57 10.07 4.14
CA ASP A 341 -21.86 10.53 4.65
C ASP A 341 -21.99 12.07 4.70
N GLN A 342 -20.89 12.79 4.92
CA GLN A 342 -20.89 14.25 5.10
C GLN A 342 -21.09 15.09 3.82
N GLY A 343 -21.40 14.46 2.69
CA GLY A 343 -21.63 15.16 1.42
C GLY A 343 -20.86 14.60 0.24
N GLY A 344 -20.17 13.47 0.44
CA GLY A 344 -19.45 12.74 -0.58
C GLY A 344 -18.17 13.46 -1.05
N LEU A 345 -17.12 12.67 -1.27
CA LEU A 345 -15.99 13.15 -2.06
C LEU A 345 -16.37 13.07 -3.54
N PRO A 346 -15.94 14.03 -4.38
CA PRO A 346 -16.19 13.91 -5.81
C PRO A 346 -15.51 12.64 -6.35
N PRO A 347 -16.16 11.92 -7.28
CA PRO A 347 -15.53 10.83 -8.00
C PRO A 347 -14.19 11.26 -8.62
N GLY A 348 -13.24 10.34 -8.68
CA GLY A 348 -11.88 10.64 -9.13
C GLY A 348 -11.03 11.40 -8.09
N ASN A 349 -11.45 11.43 -6.83
CA ASN A 349 -10.60 11.82 -5.71
C ASN A 349 -9.83 10.59 -5.18
N MET A 350 -8.53 10.75 -4.90
CA MET A 350 -7.68 9.68 -4.38
C MET A 350 -8.18 9.11 -3.04
N HIS A 351 -8.77 9.94 -2.18
CA HIS A 351 -9.34 9.49 -0.91
C HIS A 351 -10.64 8.73 -1.11
N HIS A 352 -11.50 9.16 -2.04
CA HIS A 352 -12.73 8.44 -2.38
C HIS A 352 -12.40 7.02 -2.84
N PHE A 353 -11.46 6.89 -3.78
CA PHE A 353 -10.94 5.61 -4.23
C PHE A 353 -10.48 4.71 -3.07
N ARG A 354 -9.67 5.24 -2.14
CA ARG A 354 -9.12 4.44 -1.02
C ARG A 354 -10.20 4.00 -0.05
N ILE A 355 -11.13 4.89 0.28
CA ILE A 355 -12.25 4.59 1.18
C ILE A 355 -13.16 3.54 0.53
N GLU A 356 -13.54 3.71 -0.73
CA GLU A 356 -14.37 2.74 -1.45
C GLU A 356 -13.70 1.37 -1.57
N ALA A 357 -12.39 1.33 -1.84
CA ALA A 357 -11.64 0.08 -1.83
C ALA A 357 -11.60 -0.56 -0.43
N ALA A 358 -11.41 0.23 0.63
CA ALA A 358 -11.46 -0.24 2.02
C ALA A 358 -12.81 -0.82 2.41
N LEU A 359 -13.90 -0.22 1.94
CA LEU A 359 -15.26 -0.74 2.12
C LEU A 359 -15.56 -1.98 1.25
N GLY A 360 -14.70 -2.30 0.27
CA GLY A 360 -14.86 -3.43 -0.63
C GLY A 360 -15.69 -3.13 -1.89
N ASN A 361 -15.97 -1.85 -2.16
CA ASN A 361 -16.67 -1.37 -3.34
C ASN A 361 -15.73 -1.26 -4.55
N TYR A 362 -15.20 -2.41 -4.99
CA TYR A 362 -14.21 -2.47 -6.07
C TYR A 362 -14.69 -1.86 -7.40
N ASP A 363 -16.00 -1.89 -7.70
CA ASP A 363 -16.54 -1.23 -8.90
C ASP A 363 -16.46 0.31 -8.84
N LEU A 364 -16.71 0.91 -7.67
CA LEU A 364 -16.60 2.36 -7.48
C LEU A 364 -15.12 2.78 -7.44
N ALA A 365 -14.29 2.03 -6.70
CA ALA A 365 -12.85 2.27 -6.66
C ALA A 365 -12.18 2.19 -8.06
N ASP A 366 -12.61 1.27 -8.93
CA ASP A 366 -12.10 1.19 -10.31
C ASP A 366 -12.53 2.40 -11.15
N GLN A 367 -13.76 2.91 -10.95
CA GLN A 367 -14.25 4.12 -11.62
C GLN A 367 -13.47 5.37 -11.18
N ASP A 368 -13.15 5.49 -9.89
CA ASP A 368 -12.34 6.60 -9.41
C ASP A 368 -10.92 6.57 -9.97
N LEU A 369 -10.29 5.39 -10.02
CA LEU A 369 -8.97 5.25 -10.62
C LEU A 369 -8.99 5.58 -12.11
N GLU A 370 -10.04 5.18 -12.84
CA GLU A 370 -10.24 5.57 -14.23
C GLU A 370 -10.34 7.09 -14.39
N GLN A 371 -11.09 7.77 -13.53
CA GLN A 371 -11.20 9.24 -13.56
C GLN A 371 -9.89 9.95 -13.20
N LEU A 372 -9.16 9.43 -12.21
CA LEU A 372 -7.81 9.90 -11.85
C LEU A 372 -6.84 9.75 -13.04
N LEU A 373 -6.89 8.62 -13.76
CA LEU A 373 -6.09 8.38 -14.96
C LEU A 373 -6.43 9.37 -16.08
N GLN A 374 -7.72 9.62 -16.33
CA GLN A 374 -8.18 10.59 -17.32
C GLN A 374 -7.77 12.01 -16.94
N GLY A 375 -7.89 12.40 -15.67
CA GLY A 375 -7.43 13.69 -15.16
C GLY A 375 -5.93 13.89 -15.35
N ASN A 376 -5.13 12.87 -15.04
CA ASN A 376 -3.67 12.88 -15.25
C ASN A 376 -3.31 12.98 -16.74
N GLU A 377 -4.03 12.30 -17.63
CA GLU A 377 -3.85 12.39 -19.09
C GLU A 377 -4.10 13.82 -19.60
N ILE A 378 -5.13 14.49 -19.12
CA ILE A 378 -5.43 15.89 -19.49
C ILE A 378 -4.29 16.81 -19.03
N VAL A 379 -3.81 16.66 -17.79
CA VAL A 379 -2.73 17.49 -17.23
C VAL A 379 -1.42 17.28 -17.98
N SER A 380 -1.03 16.02 -18.21
CA SER A 380 0.19 15.67 -18.94
C SER A 380 0.16 16.13 -20.39
N THR A 381 -0.96 15.94 -21.10
CA THR A 381 -1.14 16.41 -22.48
C THR A 381 -1.02 17.93 -22.58
N ARG A 382 -1.66 18.66 -21.65
CA ARG A 382 -1.52 20.12 -21.59
C ARG A 382 -0.08 20.53 -21.32
N GLY A 383 0.58 19.93 -20.33
CA GLY A 383 1.99 20.21 -20.01
C GLY A 383 2.91 20.01 -21.22
N LEU A 384 2.73 18.91 -21.96
CA LEU A 384 3.49 18.65 -23.18
C LEU A 384 3.19 19.66 -24.29
N LEU A 385 1.93 20.00 -24.54
CA LEU A 385 1.58 21.01 -25.54
C LEU A 385 2.20 22.38 -25.22
N PHE A 386 2.24 22.75 -23.93
CA PHE A 386 2.94 23.96 -23.48
C PHE A 386 4.45 23.87 -23.71
N LEU A 387 5.07 22.73 -23.41
CA LEU A 387 6.50 22.51 -23.65
C LEU A 387 6.83 22.60 -25.15
N LEU A 388 6.06 21.93 -26.01
CA LEU A 388 6.23 21.97 -27.47
C LEU A 388 6.03 23.37 -28.03
N ARG A 389 5.02 24.10 -27.54
CA ARG A 389 4.79 25.50 -27.91
C ARG A 389 5.97 26.38 -27.53
N GLY A 390 6.50 26.22 -26.32
CA GLY A 390 7.70 26.93 -25.87
C GLY A 390 8.88 26.66 -26.78
N GLN A 391 9.18 25.40 -27.08
CA GLN A 391 10.32 25.03 -27.94
C GLN A 391 10.17 25.49 -29.41
N THR A 392 8.95 25.47 -29.95
CA THR A 392 8.72 25.80 -31.37
C THR A 392 8.75 27.31 -31.60
N PHE A 393 8.25 28.11 -30.66
CA PHE A 393 8.07 29.54 -30.86
C PHE A 393 9.02 30.43 -30.05
N GLU A 394 9.63 29.91 -28.98
CA GLU A 394 10.61 30.63 -28.18
C GLU A 394 11.97 29.93 -28.35
N THR A 395 12.86 30.52 -29.17
CA THR A 395 14.17 29.95 -29.55
C THR A 395 15.19 29.81 -28.41
N ILE A 396 14.76 29.98 -27.15
CA ILE A 396 15.64 29.94 -25.97
C ILE A 396 15.10 28.87 -25.01
N LEU A 397 15.87 27.80 -24.82
CA LEU A 397 15.68 26.86 -23.73
C LEU A 397 15.84 27.61 -22.40
N SER A 398 14.73 28.02 -21.80
CA SER A 398 14.72 28.69 -20.49
C SER A 398 14.76 27.66 -19.36
N PRO A 399 15.28 27.99 -18.16
CA PRO A 399 15.22 27.12 -16.98
C PRO A 399 13.80 26.61 -16.65
N ARG A 400 12.75 27.35 -17.04
CA ARG A 400 11.35 26.95 -16.90
C ARG A 400 11.01 25.67 -17.67
N SER A 401 11.62 25.48 -18.84
CA SER A 401 11.42 24.27 -19.64
C SER A 401 11.86 22.98 -18.92
N LEU A 402 12.85 23.06 -18.03
CA LEU A 402 13.28 21.92 -17.21
C LEU A 402 12.25 21.58 -16.11
N ILE A 403 11.65 22.61 -15.49
CA ILE A 403 10.57 22.42 -14.50
C ILE A 403 9.36 21.78 -15.17
N ASP A 404 8.97 22.28 -16.35
CA ASP A 404 7.85 21.73 -17.12
C ASP A 404 8.12 20.28 -17.56
N MET A 405 9.37 19.96 -17.94
CA MET A 405 9.78 18.59 -18.24
C MET A 405 9.63 17.67 -17.02
N ASN A 406 10.09 18.10 -15.85
CA ASN A 406 9.94 17.34 -14.60
C ASN A 406 8.48 17.09 -14.25
N GLN A 407 7.58 18.06 -14.51
CA GLN A 407 6.14 17.88 -14.30
C GLN A 407 5.53 16.82 -15.23
N VAL A 408 5.96 16.79 -16.51
CA VAL A 408 5.53 15.75 -17.46
C VAL A 408 6.01 14.38 -16.99
N VAL A 409 7.27 14.25 -16.56
CA VAL A 409 7.82 12.99 -16.02
C VAL A 409 7.04 12.53 -14.79
N ALA A 410 6.81 13.43 -13.82
CA ALA A 410 6.03 13.12 -12.63
C ALA A 410 4.60 12.70 -12.96
N SER A 411 3.99 13.30 -13.99
CA SER A 411 2.64 12.92 -14.44
C SER A 411 2.62 11.51 -15.03
N VAL A 412 3.59 11.15 -15.88
CA VAL A 412 3.73 9.80 -16.45
C VAL A 412 3.97 8.76 -15.36
N GLN A 413 4.83 9.06 -14.37
CA GLN A 413 5.05 8.19 -13.22
C GLN A 413 3.77 7.98 -12.42
N ALA A 414 3.05 9.06 -12.09
CA ALA A 414 1.77 8.99 -11.39
C ALA A 414 0.73 8.15 -12.17
N ARG A 415 0.69 8.25 -13.50
CA ARG A 415 -0.18 7.41 -14.35
C ARG A 415 0.20 5.93 -14.27
N ALA A 416 1.49 5.61 -14.37
CA ALA A 416 1.95 4.22 -14.27
C ALA A 416 1.62 3.64 -12.88
N ASP A 417 1.80 4.41 -11.83
CA ASP A 417 1.45 4.04 -10.47
C ASP A 417 -0.06 3.82 -10.26
N LEU A 418 -0.92 4.68 -10.81
CA LEU A 418 -2.37 4.50 -10.80
C LEU A 418 -2.79 3.23 -11.56
N LEU A 419 -2.16 2.92 -12.69
CA LEU A 419 -2.39 1.68 -13.42
C LEU A 419 -1.96 0.46 -12.60
N THR A 420 -0.86 0.54 -11.86
CA THR A 420 -0.46 -0.53 -10.94
C THR A 420 -1.48 -0.72 -9.83
N LEU A 421 -1.96 0.34 -9.17
CA LEU A 421 -3.03 0.27 -8.18
C LEU A 421 -4.29 -0.40 -8.73
N ARG A 422 -4.71 0.01 -9.93
CA ARG A 422 -5.86 -0.57 -10.62
C ARG A 422 -5.63 -2.05 -10.95
N GLY A 423 -4.41 -2.41 -11.34
CA GLY A 423 -4.00 -3.79 -11.55
C GLY A 423 -4.07 -4.63 -10.28
N THR A 424 -3.61 -4.08 -9.15
CA THR A 424 -3.66 -4.72 -7.83
C THR A 424 -5.10 -4.95 -7.36
N LEU A 425 -5.98 -3.95 -7.46
CA LEU A 425 -7.41 -4.14 -7.11
C LEU A 425 -8.09 -5.15 -8.03
N ALA A 426 -7.84 -5.09 -9.34
CA ALA A 426 -8.39 -6.06 -10.28
C ALA A 426 -7.90 -7.48 -9.94
N LEU A 427 -6.63 -7.61 -9.54
CA LEU A 427 -6.07 -8.86 -9.07
C LEU A 427 -6.75 -9.31 -7.79
N GLU A 428 -6.89 -8.47 -6.75
CA GLU A 428 -7.61 -8.82 -5.52
C GLU A 428 -9.03 -9.28 -5.82
N ARG A 429 -9.78 -8.57 -6.66
CA ARG A 429 -11.12 -8.99 -7.05
C ARG A 429 -11.16 -10.34 -7.77
N GLY A 430 -10.06 -10.75 -8.40
CA GLY A 430 -9.98 -11.97 -9.20
C GLY A 430 -10.20 -11.74 -10.70
N LYS A 431 -10.21 -10.49 -11.16
CA LYS A 431 -10.22 -10.09 -12.58
C LYS A 431 -8.81 -10.16 -13.17
N THR A 432 -8.25 -11.35 -13.26
CA THR A 432 -6.84 -11.61 -13.64
C THR A 432 -6.46 -11.07 -15.03
N ALA A 433 -7.38 -11.12 -16.00
CA ALA A 433 -7.15 -10.55 -17.33
C ALA A 433 -7.05 -9.01 -17.31
N GLN A 434 -7.94 -8.35 -16.56
CA GLN A 434 -7.90 -6.89 -16.38
C GLN A 434 -6.64 -6.47 -15.62
N ALA A 435 -6.28 -7.21 -14.57
CA ALA A 435 -5.04 -6.99 -13.83
C ALA A 435 -3.80 -7.06 -14.74
N ALA A 436 -3.68 -8.13 -15.55
CA ALA A 436 -2.59 -8.28 -16.50
C ALA A 436 -2.53 -7.12 -17.51
N ALA A 437 -3.68 -6.67 -18.01
CA ALA A 437 -3.75 -5.53 -18.94
C ALA A 437 -3.27 -4.23 -18.28
N ASN A 438 -3.71 -3.94 -17.05
CA ASN A 438 -3.31 -2.74 -16.30
C ASN A 438 -1.81 -2.74 -15.98
N PHE A 439 -1.26 -3.86 -15.46
CA PHE A 439 0.17 -3.96 -15.20
C PHE A 439 1.00 -3.85 -16.49
N GLN A 440 0.51 -4.44 -17.59
CA GLN A 440 1.17 -4.32 -18.88
C GLN A 440 1.20 -2.87 -19.36
N GLN A 441 0.09 -2.14 -19.27
CA GLN A 441 0.00 -0.73 -19.64
C GLN A 441 0.95 0.12 -18.78
N ALA A 442 1.00 -0.11 -17.47
CA ALA A 442 1.92 0.58 -16.57
C ALA A 442 3.39 0.40 -17.00
N LEU A 443 3.78 -0.81 -17.37
CA LEU A 443 5.14 -1.12 -17.82
C LEU A 443 5.44 -0.56 -19.22
N ASP A 444 4.46 -0.60 -20.12
CA ASP A 444 4.63 -0.07 -21.49
C ASP A 444 4.78 1.46 -21.50
N LEU A 445 4.22 2.20 -20.52
CA LEU A 445 4.42 3.66 -20.36
C LEU A 445 5.89 4.06 -20.11
N VAL A 446 6.70 3.15 -19.59
CA VAL A 446 8.11 3.43 -19.22
C VAL A 446 9.10 2.70 -20.12
N LEU A 447 8.69 1.59 -20.73
CA LEU A 447 9.49 0.84 -21.68
C LEU A 447 8.73 0.75 -23.01
N PRO A 448 8.71 1.83 -23.82
CA PRO A 448 8.09 1.75 -25.14
C PRO A 448 8.72 0.59 -25.92
N ARG A 449 7.88 -0.38 -26.32
CA ARG A 449 8.31 -1.63 -26.97
C ARG A 449 9.13 -1.39 -28.24
N SER A 450 8.99 -0.22 -28.86
CA SER A 450 9.71 0.20 -30.04
C SER A 450 10.94 1.02 -29.66
N ARG A 451 12.02 0.36 -29.21
CA ARG A 451 13.38 0.94 -29.22
C ARG A 451 13.91 1.25 -30.63
N THR A 452 13.10 1.01 -31.66
CA THR A 452 13.42 1.10 -33.09
C THR A 452 12.68 2.22 -33.84
N LEU A 453 12.12 3.22 -33.15
CA LEU A 453 11.52 4.37 -33.85
C LEU A 453 12.60 5.35 -34.30
N SER A 454 12.80 5.42 -35.61
CA SER A 454 13.52 6.52 -36.27
C SER A 454 12.87 7.88 -35.94
N LEU A 455 13.66 8.96 -35.86
CA LEU A 455 13.23 10.37 -35.68
C LEU A 455 11.99 10.78 -36.52
N MET A 456 11.73 10.11 -37.64
CA MET A 456 10.57 10.32 -38.53
C MET A 456 9.22 9.87 -37.94
N ALA A 457 9.20 8.98 -36.95
CA ALA A 457 7.95 8.47 -36.35
C ALA A 457 7.12 9.55 -35.65
N TRP A 458 7.77 10.65 -35.24
CA TRP A 458 7.12 11.80 -34.60
C TRP A 458 6.04 12.45 -35.46
N PHE A 459 6.17 12.42 -36.79
CA PHE A 459 5.21 13.06 -37.69
C PHE A 459 3.97 12.18 -37.98
N GLY A 460 3.98 10.92 -37.54
CA GLY A 460 2.90 9.96 -37.79
C GLY A 460 2.11 9.53 -36.56
N THR A 461 2.41 10.07 -35.37
CA THR A 461 1.70 9.66 -34.15
C THR A 461 0.29 10.24 -34.12
N SER A 462 -0.70 9.39 -33.84
CA SER A 462 -2.11 9.79 -33.78
C SER A 462 -2.49 10.48 -32.46
N SER A 463 -1.58 10.58 -31.49
CA SER A 463 -1.82 11.24 -30.21
C SER A 463 -0.56 11.93 -29.65
N PRO A 464 -0.73 13.03 -28.88
CA PRO A 464 0.37 13.69 -28.17
C PRO A 464 1.12 12.77 -27.21
N LEU A 465 0.43 11.79 -26.61
CA LEU A 465 1.06 10.80 -25.73
C LEU A 465 2.02 9.86 -26.47
N ALA A 466 1.65 9.42 -27.68
CA ALA A 466 2.56 8.63 -28.50
C ALA A 466 3.81 9.45 -28.93
N ALA A 467 3.72 10.78 -28.99
CA ALA A 467 4.88 11.64 -29.16
C ALA A 467 5.81 11.64 -27.93
N VAL A 468 5.26 11.60 -26.69
CA VAL A 468 6.05 11.42 -25.46
C VAL A 468 6.90 10.17 -25.54
N ASP A 469 6.29 9.03 -25.88
CA ASP A 469 6.99 7.74 -25.99
C ASP A 469 8.19 7.83 -26.95
N THR A 470 8.03 8.61 -28.02
CA THR A 470 9.09 8.81 -29.02
C THR A 470 10.16 9.79 -28.55
N ILE A 471 9.82 10.84 -27.78
CA ILE A 471 10.77 11.72 -27.08
C ILE A 471 11.61 10.90 -26.12
N LEU A 472 10.96 10.11 -25.27
CA LEU A 472 11.61 9.30 -24.24
C LEU A 472 12.53 8.24 -24.84
N ALA A 473 12.13 7.61 -25.95
CA ALA A 473 12.96 6.66 -26.68
C ALA A 473 14.24 7.29 -27.28
N THR A 474 14.22 8.60 -27.55
CA THR A 474 15.36 9.34 -28.13
C THR A 474 16.45 9.62 -27.08
N PHE A 475 16.15 9.52 -25.79
CA PHE A 475 17.10 9.71 -24.69
C PHE A 475 17.38 8.40 -23.92
N PRO A 476 18.03 7.39 -24.54
CA PRO A 476 18.21 6.06 -23.95
C PRO A 476 19.05 6.06 -22.66
N ASN A 477 19.83 7.12 -22.41
CA ASN A 477 20.61 7.29 -21.20
C ASN A 477 19.83 7.88 -20.01
N LEU A 478 18.54 8.22 -20.19
CA LEU A 478 17.66 8.59 -19.07
C LEU A 478 17.08 7.38 -18.32
N GLY A 479 17.53 6.16 -18.65
CA GLY A 479 17.04 4.87 -18.13
C GLY A 479 16.83 4.70 -16.61
N PRO A 480 17.50 5.45 -15.70
CA PRO A 480 17.18 5.44 -14.26
C PRO A 480 16.09 6.44 -13.85
N TRP A 481 15.90 7.54 -14.59
CA TRP A 481 15.02 8.66 -14.19
C TRP A 481 13.52 8.36 -14.37
N PHE A 482 13.18 7.31 -15.12
CA PHE A 482 11.80 6.92 -15.43
C PHE A 482 11.32 5.71 -14.63
N LEU A 483 11.99 5.33 -13.55
CA LEU A 483 11.49 4.28 -12.68
C LEU A 483 10.34 4.83 -11.83
N PHE A 484 9.10 4.43 -12.16
CA PHE A 484 7.98 4.59 -11.22
C PHE A 484 8.12 3.56 -10.10
N GLN A 485 7.67 3.93 -8.90
CA GLN A 485 7.97 3.20 -7.68
C GLN A 485 7.36 1.79 -7.69
N THR A 486 6.15 1.67 -8.23
CA THR A 486 5.44 0.38 -8.27
C THR A 486 5.84 -0.53 -9.44
N ARG A 487 6.88 -0.18 -10.20
CA ARG A 487 7.33 -0.95 -11.36
C ARG A 487 7.70 -2.40 -11.04
N PRO A 488 8.50 -2.70 -10.00
CA PRO A 488 8.89 -4.08 -9.75
C PRO A 488 7.69 -4.92 -9.30
N LEU A 489 6.75 -4.33 -8.55
CA LEU A 489 5.47 -4.95 -8.21
C LEU A 489 4.63 -5.28 -9.45
N ALA A 490 4.45 -4.32 -10.36
CA ALA A 490 3.70 -4.53 -11.60
C ALA A 490 4.35 -5.63 -12.47
N ALA A 491 5.67 -5.62 -12.61
CA ALA A 491 6.42 -6.63 -13.34
C ALA A 491 6.28 -8.02 -12.69
N HIS A 492 6.40 -8.09 -11.37
CA HIS A 492 6.27 -9.32 -10.59
C HIS A 492 4.88 -9.97 -10.79
N TYR A 493 3.80 -9.22 -10.53
CA TYR A 493 2.44 -9.76 -10.71
C TYR A 493 2.10 -10.07 -12.16
N LEU A 494 2.57 -9.28 -13.13
CA LEU A 494 2.39 -9.60 -14.54
C LEU A 494 3.09 -10.91 -14.92
N ASN A 495 4.29 -11.16 -14.39
CA ASN A 495 5.01 -12.41 -14.65
C ASN A 495 4.23 -13.61 -14.10
N LEU A 496 3.77 -13.55 -12.84
CA LEU A 496 2.95 -14.60 -12.24
C LEU A 496 1.66 -14.89 -13.04
N LEU A 497 1.00 -13.85 -13.55
CA LEU A 497 -0.19 -13.98 -14.40
C LEU A 497 0.13 -14.67 -15.74
N ARG A 498 1.29 -14.37 -16.35
CA ARG A 498 1.72 -14.99 -17.61
C ARG A 498 2.15 -16.44 -17.43
N GLU A 499 2.88 -16.75 -16.37
CA GLU A 499 3.30 -18.12 -16.05
C GLU A 499 2.09 -19.04 -15.86
N GLU A 500 1.10 -18.61 -15.09
CA GLU A 500 -0.12 -19.40 -14.86
C GLU A 500 -0.94 -19.56 -16.14
N LYS A 501 -0.96 -18.55 -17.03
CA LYS A 501 -1.58 -18.67 -18.35
C LYS A 501 -0.84 -19.69 -19.23
N GLY A 502 0.49 -19.68 -19.20
CA GLY A 502 1.33 -20.62 -19.96
C GLY A 502 1.19 -22.07 -19.49
N ARG A 503 1.05 -22.31 -18.18
CA ARG A 503 0.88 -23.67 -17.62
C ARG A 503 -0.43 -24.36 -18.01
N ARG A 504 -1.44 -23.61 -18.46
CA ARG A 504 -2.76 -24.15 -18.87
C ARG A 504 -2.87 -24.44 -20.37
N GLN A 505 -1.95 -23.91 -21.17
CA GLN A 505 -1.84 -24.20 -22.61
C GLN A 505 -0.99 -25.45 -22.80
#